data_AF-A0A2Z7CPB5-F1
#
_entry.id   AF-A0A2Z7CPB5-F1
#
_cell.length_a   1.000
_cell.length_b   1.000
_cell.length_c   1.000
_cell.angle_alpha   90.00
_cell.angle_beta   90.00
_cell.angle_gamma   90.00
#
_symmetry.space_group_name_H-M   'P 1'
#
loop_
_entity.id
_entity.type
_entity.pdbx_description
1 polymer ?
#
loop_
_entity_poly.entity_id
_entity_poly.type
_entity_poly.pdbx_seq_one_letter_code
_entity_poly.pdbx_strand_id
1 'polypeptide(L)'
;MFRIPNNQVAGHRAGDGKLGPLIDDSGRFYKPLQADGRGPNEVTFYASFSSNTKIPDHIREFFPNFYGTQLVEASDGSGLKPHLVLQDLNFGRINPSVTDIKIGSRTWSPLAPEEYIQKCLKKDRETSSLSLGFRLSGLQIFDNGNSKLWKPDRKSVQSLSAGEVKLLLKKFVSSNSWDSKQDCSLAPVVYGGSSGILSQLLELKAWFEDQTMYHFCWK
;
A
#
# COMPACT_ATOMS: atom_id res chain seq x y z
N MET A 1 15.29 -18.11 -3.40
CA MET A 1 14.23 -19.03 -2.91
C MET A 1 13.00 -18.19 -2.58
N PHE A 2 11.77 -18.66 -2.85
CA PHE A 2 10.56 -17.88 -2.52
C PHE A 2 10.23 -17.95 -1.02
N ARG A 3 9.77 -16.83 -0.46
CA ARG A 3 9.39 -16.71 0.96
C ARG A 3 8.15 -15.85 1.11
N ILE A 4 7.43 -16.00 2.22
CA ILE A 4 6.30 -15.14 2.56
C ILE A 4 6.83 -13.78 3.06
N PRO A 5 6.28 -12.64 2.59
CA PRO A 5 6.71 -11.32 3.06
C PRO A 5 6.26 -11.03 4.50
N ASN A 6 7.22 -10.83 5.39
CA ASN A 6 6.96 -10.58 6.82
C ASN A 6 6.32 -9.20 7.08
N ASN A 7 6.64 -8.20 6.24
CA ASN A 7 6.25 -6.80 6.43
C ASN A 7 4.93 -6.42 5.75
N GLN A 8 4.15 -7.40 5.26
CA GLN A 8 2.88 -7.12 4.60
C GLN A 8 1.83 -6.64 5.61
N VAL A 9 1.33 -5.42 5.46
CA VAL A 9 0.36 -4.82 6.39
C VAL A 9 -1.10 -4.92 5.93
N ALA A 10 -1.35 -4.99 4.62
CA ALA A 10 -2.69 -5.06 4.02
C ALA A 10 -2.78 -6.10 2.89
N GLY A 11 -3.96 -6.25 2.30
CA GLY A 11 -4.21 -7.23 1.23
C GLY A 11 -4.35 -8.68 1.70
N HIS A 12 -4.36 -9.62 0.76
CA HIS A 12 -4.37 -11.06 1.03
C HIS A 12 -2.97 -11.50 1.45
N ARG A 13 -2.83 -12.09 2.64
CA ARG A 13 -1.56 -12.61 3.15
C ARG A 13 -1.46 -14.10 2.84
N ALA A 14 -0.25 -14.53 2.47
CA ALA A 14 0.06 -15.93 2.35
C ALA A 14 0.15 -16.56 3.75
N GLY A 15 -0.31 -17.81 3.87
CA GLY A 15 -0.34 -18.56 5.13
C GLY A 15 -1.70 -19.21 5.40
N ASP A 16 -1.73 -20.23 6.25
CA ASP A 16 -2.96 -20.97 6.61
C ASP A 16 -3.77 -21.47 5.39
N GLY A 17 -3.08 -21.94 4.35
CA GLY A 17 -3.70 -22.39 3.10
C GLY A 17 -4.31 -21.28 2.24
N LYS A 18 -3.99 -20.00 2.52
CA LYS A 18 -4.47 -18.85 1.74
C LYS A 18 -3.43 -18.39 0.74
N LEU A 19 -3.90 -18.11 -0.48
CA LEU A 19 -3.11 -17.50 -1.52
C LEU A 19 -2.73 -16.07 -1.15
N GLY A 20 -1.45 -15.76 -1.26
CA GLY A 20 -0.92 -14.42 -1.05
C GLY A 20 0.43 -14.24 -1.74
N PRO A 21 1.05 -13.06 -1.57
CA PRO A 21 2.27 -12.73 -2.26
C PRO A 21 3.48 -13.51 -1.71
N LEU A 22 4.51 -13.60 -2.54
CA LEU A 22 5.82 -14.14 -2.22
C LEU A 22 6.90 -13.09 -2.52
N ILE A 23 8.07 -13.24 -1.92
CA ILE A 23 9.28 -12.47 -2.23
C ILE A 23 10.46 -13.40 -2.49
N ASP A 24 11.49 -12.90 -3.17
CA ASP A 24 12.75 -13.61 -3.36
C ASP A 24 13.96 -12.86 -2.75
N ASP A 25 15.14 -13.46 -2.91
CA ASP A 25 16.41 -12.93 -2.41
C ASP A 25 17.03 -11.86 -3.35
N SER A 26 16.34 -11.52 -4.45
CA SER A 26 16.77 -10.57 -5.47
C SER A 26 15.97 -9.25 -5.44
N GLY A 27 15.12 -9.07 -4.43
CA GLY A 27 14.27 -7.89 -4.28
C GLY A 27 13.06 -7.89 -5.22
N ARG A 28 12.51 -9.06 -5.53
CA ARG A 28 11.27 -9.22 -6.29
C ARG A 28 10.09 -9.56 -5.38
N PHE A 29 8.94 -8.97 -5.67
CA PHE A 29 7.65 -9.22 -5.04
C PHE A 29 6.70 -9.85 -6.06
N TYR A 30 6.23 -11.06 -5.76
CA TYR A 30 5.37 -11.86 -6.62
C TYR A 30 3.94 -11.77 -6.08
N LYS A 31 3.11 -11.00 -6.76
CA LYS A 31 1.71 -10.80 -6.40
C LYS A 31 0.82 -11.75 -7.21
N PRO A 32 0.11 -12.70 -6.60
CA PRO A 32 -0.76 -13.60 -7.34
C PRO A 32 -1.85 -12.81 -8.07
N LEU A 33 -2.09 -13.14 -9.34
CA LEU A 33 -3.12 -12.46 -10.13
C LEU A 33 -4.51 -12.79 -9.57
N GLN A 34 -5.25 -11.74 -9.22
CA GLN A 34 -6.61 -11.87 -8.72
C GLN A 34 -7.60 -12.13 -9.85
N ALA A 35 -8.67 -12.89 -9.54
CA ALA A 35 -9.78 -13.14 -10.44
C ALA A 35 -10.60 -11.86 -10.74
N ASP A 36 -11.67 -12.02 -11.54
CA ASP A 36 -12.66 -10.97 -11.85
C ASP A 36 -12.06 -9.75 -12.58
N GLY A 37 -11.04 -10.01 -13.41
CA GLY A 37 -10.31 -9.00 -14.16
C GLY A 37 -9.42 -8.09 -13.32
N ARG A 38 -9.30 -8.29 -12.00
CA ARG A 38 -8.42 -7.46 -11.15
C ARG A 38 -6.95 -7.66 -11.49
N GLY A 39 -6.50 -8.92 -11.52
CA GLY A 39 -5.12 -9.26 -11.89
C GLY A 39 -4.77 -8.80 -13.31
N PRO A 40 -5.56 -9.18 -14.35
CA PRO A 40 -5.32 -8.71 -15.71
C PRO A 40 -5.29 -7.18 -15.86
N ASN A 41 -6.21 -6.45 -15.22
CA ASN A 41 -6.20 -4.98 -15.28
C ASN A 41 -4.94 -4.39 -14.65
N GLU A 42 -4.45 -4.96 -13.54
CA GLU A 42 -3.22 -4.52 -12.90
C GLU A 42 -2.00 -4.79 -13.77
N VAL A 43 -1.93 -5.95 -14.44
CA VAL A 43 -0.86 -6.24 -15.43
C VAL A 43 -0.89 -5.25 -16.59
N THR A 44 -2.07 -4.99 -17.17
CA THR A 44 -2.23 -4.01 -18.26
C THR A 44 -1.81 -2.61 -17.81
N PHE A 45 -2.17 -2.22 -16.58
CA PHE A 45 -1.73 -0.95 -16.00
C PHE A 45 -0.19 -0.89 -15.93
N TYR A 46 0.48 -1.84 -15.28
CA TYR A 46 1.94 -1.79 -15.14
C TYR A 46 2.67 -1.91 -16.48
N ALA A 47 2.20 -2.73 -17.41
CA ALA A 47 2.80 -2.88 -18.73
C ALA A 47 2.71 -1.57 -19.55
N SER A 48 1.54 -0.92 -19.54
CA SER A 48 1.37 0.37 -20.21
C SER A 48 2.12 1.50 -19.50
N PHE A 49 2.02 1.58 -18.17
CA PHE A 49 2.64 2.63 -17.36
C PHE A 49 4.16 2.61 -17.44
N SER A 50 4.79 1.44 -17.31
CA SER A 50 6.26 1.32 -17.32
C SER A 50 6.91 1.67 -18.66
N SER A 51 6.19 1.44 -19.78
CA SER A 51 6.67 1.70 -21.15
C SER A 51 6.24 3.06 -21.71
N ASN A 52 5.38 3.80 -21.02
CA ASN A 52 4.84 5.06 -21.50
C ASN A 52 5.83 6.22 -21.30
N THR A 53 6.46 6.64 -22.40
CA THR A 53 7.44 7.74 -22.44
C THR A 53 6.85 9.12 -22.17
N LYS A 54 5.52 9.25 -22.13
CA LYS A 54 4.84 10.51 -21.73
C LYS A 54 4.78 10.71 -20.22
N ILE A 55 5.08 9.68 -19.43
CA ILE A 55 5.10 9.77 -17.97
C ILE A 55 6.50 10.19 -17.54
N PRO A 56 6.66 11.33 -16.84
CA PRO A 56 7.97 11.76 -16.37
C PRO A 56 8.63 10.73 -15.45
N ASP A 57 9.95 10.64 -15.50
CA ASP A 57 10.72 9.65 -14.75
C ASP A 57 10.49 9.75 -13.24
N HIS A 58 10.50 10.98 -12.70
CA HIS A 58 10.22 11.26 -11.29
C HIS A 58 8.81 10.83 -10.85
N ILE A 59 7.83 10.78 -11.76
CA ILE A 59 6.50 10.22 -11.47
C ILE A 59 6.53 8.69 -11.47
N ARG A 60 7.27 8.08 -12.40
CA ARG A 60 7.40 6.62 -12.47
C ARG A 60 8.06 6.05 -11.22
N GLU A 61 8.96 6.81 -10.59
CA GLU A 61 9.63 6.43 -9.33
C GLU A 61 8.67 6.25 -8.12
N PHE A 62 7.45 6.80 -8.17
CA PHE A 62 6.43 6.54 -7.13
C PHE A 62 5.82 5.14 -7.22
N PHE A 63 6.08 4.39 -8.29
CA PHE A 63 5.53 3.06 -8.51
C PHE A 63 6.63 2.00 -8.43
N PRO A 64 6.35 0.79 -7.90
CA PRO A 64 7.31 -0.30 -7.94
C PRO A 64 7.72 -0.63 -9.38
N ASN A 65 9.00 -0.90 -9.60
CA ASN A 65 9.45 -1.39 -10.91
C ASN A 65 8.69 -2.66 -11.31
N PHE A 66 8.26 -2.72 -12.57
CA PHE A 66 7.54 -3.85 -13.15
C PHE A 66 8.50 -4.77 -13.91
N TYR A 67 8.44 -6.07 -13.61
CA TYR A 67 9.31 -7.09 -14.21
C TYR A 67 8.55 -8.11 -15.06
N GLY A 68 7.30 -7.83 -15.40
CA GLY A 68 6.45 -8.76 -16.17
C GLY A 68 5.60 -9.67 -15.28
N THR A 69 5.19 -10.79 -15.86
CA THR A 69 4.45 -11.85 -15.17
C THR A 69 5.24 -13.15 -15.22
N GLN A 70 5.02 -14.01 -14.23
CA GLN A 70 5.69 -15.30 -14.14
C GLN A 70 4.76 -16.36 -13.55
N LEU A 71 4.89 -17.61 -14.00
CA LEU A 71 4.29 -18.76 -13.32
C LEU A 71 5.15 -19.13 -12.11
N VAL A 72 4.55 -19.10 -10.92
CA VAL A 72 5.20 -19.41 -9.64
C VAL A 72 4.31 -20.37 -8.86
N GLU A 73 4.93 -21.28 -8.12
CA GLU A 73 4.21 -22.18 -7.22
C GLU A 73 3.43 -21.35 -6.19
N ALA A 74 2.12 -21.54 -6.15
CA ALA A 74 1.23 -20.74 -5.32
C ALA A 74 1.49 -20.97 -3.83
N SER A 75 1.40 -19.90 -3.04
CA SER A 75 1.68 -19.95 -1.60
C SER A 75 0.72 -20.83 -0.79
N ASP A 76 -0.40 -21.24 -1.39
CA ASP A 76 -1.41 -22.13 -0.81
C ASP A 76 -1.24 -23.60 -1.26
N GLY A 77 -0.21 -23.91 -2.06
CA GLY A 77 0.05 -25.26 -2.56
C GLY A 77 -0.89 -25.71 -3.69
N SER A 78 -1.64 -24.79 -4.29
CA SER A 78 -2.57 -25.11 -5.39
C SER A 78 -1.93 -25.19 -6.78
N GLY A 79 -0.60 -25.39 -6.85
CA GLY A 79 0.17 -25.50 -8.09
C GLY A 79 0.66 -24.17 -8.65
N LEU A 80 1.22 -24.22 -9.86
CA LEU A 80 1.68 -23.04 -10.59
C LEU A 80 0.53 -22.07 -10.88
N LYS A 81 0.69 -20.81 -10.47
CA LYS A 81 -0.24 -19.72 -10.79
C LYS A 81 0.49 -18.51 -11.38
N PRO A 82 -0.18 -17.71 -12.22
CA PRO A 82 0.40 -16.47 -12.71
C PRO A 82 0.52 -15.44 -11.58
N HIS A 83 1.70 -14.84 -11.49
CA HIS A 83 2.02 -13.75 -10.57
C HIS A 83 2.50 -12.52 -11.36
N LEU A 84 2.07 -11.35 -10.92
CA LEU A 84 2.67 -10.07 -11.29
C LEU A 84 3.99 -9.90 -10.52
N VAL A 85 5.08 -9.60 -11.23
CA VAL A 85 6.40 -9.45 -10.61
C VAL A 85 6.74 -7.96 -10.50
N LEU A 86 6.87 -7.49 -9.25
CA LEU A 86 7.16 -6.10 -8.90
C LEU A 86 8.44 -5.99 -8.08
N GLN A 87 8.93 -4.77 -7.88
CA GLN A 87 9.99 -4.48 -6.91
C GLN A 87 9.49 -4.70 -5.48
N ASP A 88 10.29 -5.38 -4.65
CA ASP A 88 10.07 -5.39 -3.20
C ASP A 88 10.63 -4.10 -2.58
N LEU A 89 9.72 -3.18 -2.22
CA LEU A 89 10.07 -1.89 -1.59
C LEU A 89 10.68 -2.02 -0.19
N ASN A 90 10.54 -3.20 0.45
CA ASN A 90 11.12 -3.49 1.75
C ASN A 90 12.43 -4.30 1.66
N PHE A 91 12.91 -4.61 0.45
CA PHE A 91 14.15 -5.37 0.28
C PHE A 91 15.33 -4.68 0.98
N GLY A 92 16.07 -5.44 1.77
CA GLY A 92 17.21 -4.94 2.56
C GLY A 92 16.85 -4.04 3.75
N ARG A 93 15.57 -3.75 4.02
CA ARG A 93 15.17 -2.94 5.18
C ARG A 93 15.11 -3.79 6.44
N ILE A 94 15.80 -3.33 7.49
CA ILE A 94 15.77 -3.94 8.81
C ILE A 94 14.64 -3.27 9.61
N ASN A 95 13.71 -4.08 10.12
CA ASN A 95 12.58 -3.63 10.96
C ASN A 95 11.80 -2.42 10.42
N PRO A 96 11.32 -2.45 9.16
CA PRO A 96 10.65 -1.29 8.58
C PRO A 96 9.31 -0.99 9.26
N SER A 97 9.08 0.29 9.55
CA SER A 97 7.74 0.83 9.77
C SER A 97 7.04 1.00 8.41
N VAL A 98 5.85 0.42 8.25
CA VAL A 98 5.11 0.36 6.99
C VAL A 98 3.66 0.76 7.24
N THR A 99 3.11 1.63 6.41
CA THR A 99 1.67 1.92 6.42
C THR A 99 1.10 1.80 5.02
N ASP A 100 -0.10 1.21 4.92
CA ASP A 100 -0.89 1.18 3.71
C ASP A 100 -2.03 2.18 3.88
N ILE A 101 -2.05 3.19 2.99
CA ILE A 101 -3.03 4.27 3.01
C ILE A 101 -3.87 4.18 1.74
N LYS A 102 -5.18 4.10 1.94
CA LYS A 102 -6.15 4.14 0.84
C LYS A 102 -6.59 5.55 0.58
N ILE A 103 -6.20 6.09 -0.58
CA ILE A 103 -6.52 7.45 -1.04
C ILE A 103 -7.87 7.48 -1.77
N GLY A 104 -8.64 8.54 -1.53
CA GLY A 104 -9.94 8.82 -2.14
C GLY A 104 -11.08 8.84 -1.12
N SER A 105 -11.93 9.87 -1.21
CA SER A 105 -13.21 9.94 -0.52
C SER A 105 -14.30 9.08 -1.18
N ARG A 106 -14.01 8.54 -2.38
CA ARG A 106 -14.85 7.61 -3.13
C ARG A 106 -14.08 6.35 -3.44
N THR A 107 -14.50 5.21 -2.88
CA THR A 107 -13.81 3.93 -3.11
C THR A 107 -14.51 2.99 -4.09
N TRP A 108 -15.01 3.53 -5.20
CA TRP A 108 -15.51 2.75 -6.33
C TRP A 108 -15.21 3.43 -7.68
N SER A 109 -15.14 2.61 -8.73
CA SER A 109 -15.04 3.05 -10.13
C SER A 109 -16.37 3.64 -10.63
N PRO A 110 -16.36 4.63 -11.55
CA PRO A 110 -17.57 5.10 -12.22
C PRO A 110 -18.40 3.99 -12.89
N LEU A 111 -17.76 2.88 -13.27
CA LEU A 111 -18.40 1.74 -13.94
C LEU A 111 -18.71 0.59 -12.97
N ALA A 112 -18.63 0.82 -11.66
CA ALA A 112 -18.91 -0.22 -10.68
C ALA A 112 -20.41 -0.58 -10.63
N PRO A 113 -20.76 -1.86 -10.44
CA PRO A 113 -22.15 -2.26 -10.21
C PRO A 113 -22.73 -1.60 -8.95
N GLU A 114 -24.04 -1.32 -8.95
CA GLU A 114 -24.72 -0.63 -7.84
C GLU A 114 -24.52 -1.31 -6.49
N GLU A 115 -24.58 -2.63 -6.43
CA GLU A 115 -24.34 -3.40 -5.20
C GLU A 115 -22.93 -3.16 -4.63
N TYR A 116 -21.93 -3.04 -5.51
CA TYR A 116 -20.56 -2.72 -5.11
C TYR A 116 -20.45 -1.28 -4.62
N ILE A 117 -21.12 -0.34 -5.30
CA ILE A 117 -21.17 1.07 -4.89
C ILE A 117 -21.76 1.18 -3.47
N GLN A 118 -22.88 0.52 -3.18
CA GLN A 118 -23.51 0.54 -1.86
C GLN A 118 -22.60 -0.04 -0.77
N LYS A 119 -21.89 -1.14 -1.08
CA LYS A 119 -20.89 -1.71 -0.18
C LYS A 119 -19.75 -0.74 0.12
N CYS A 120 -19.25 -0.03 -0.88
CA CYS A 120 -18.18 0.95 -0.70
C CYS A 120 -18.66 2.20 0.04
N LEU A 121 -19.86 2.71 -0.26
CA LEU A 121 -20.49 3.81 0.46
C LEU A 121 -20.63 3.52 1.96
N LYS A 122 -21.12 2.32 2.30
CA LYS A 122 -21.21 1.89 3.70
C LYS A 122 -19.84 1.94 4.38
N LYS A 123 -18.83 1.36 3.72
CA LYS A 123 -17.46 1.35 4.25
C LYS A 123 -16.86 2.75 4.36
N ASP A 124 -17.09 3.62 3.39
CA ASP A 124 -16.52 4.97 3.38
C ASP A 124 -17.12 5.82 4.51
N ARG A 125 -18.41 5.61 4.85
CA ARG A 125 -19.08 6.24 6.02
C ARG A 125 -18.58 5.74 7.37
N GLU A 126 -18.19 4.47 7.46
CA GLU A 126 -17.70 3.84 8.69
C GLU A 126 -16.20 4.06 8.94
N THR A 127 -15.54 4.88 8.11
CA THR A 127 -14.08 5.08 8.17
C THR A 127 -13.73 6.57 8.01
N SER A 128 -12.44 6.90 8.14
CA SER A 128 -11.91 8.25 7.93
C SER A 128 -11.95 8.72 6.46
N SER A 129 -12.40 7.88 5.52
CA SER A 129 -12.33 8.17 4.08
C SER A 129 -13.12 9.43 3.70
N LEU A 130 -14.31 9.64 4.26
CA LEU A 130 -15.11 10.83 3.96
C LEU A 130 -14.53 12.11 4.58
N SER A 131 -14.01 12.03 5.81
CA SER A 131 -13.54 13.22 6.54
C SER A 131 -12.13 13.64 6.16
N LEU A 132 -11.26 12.69 5.78
CA LEU A 132 -9.87 12.95 5.42
C LEU A 132 -9.58 12.80 3.93
N GLY A 133 -10.49 12.23 3.14
CA GLY A 133 -10.19 11.84 1.77
C GLY A 133 -9.26 10.63 1.66
N PHE A 134 -8.97 9.94 2.78
CA PHE A 134 -8.22 8.70 2.83
C PHE A 134 -8.51 7.93 4.12
N ARG A 135 -8.09 6.65 4.19
CA ARG A 135 -8.08 5.86 5.42
C ARG A 135 -6.82 5.00 5.52
N LEU A 136 -6.40 4.66 6.73
CA LEU A 136 -5.39 3.61 6.93
C LEU A 136 -6.01 2.24 6.62
N SER A 137 -5.26 1.36 5.96
CA SER A 137 -5.69 -0.02 5.66
C SER A 137 -4.75 -1.10 6.16
N GLY A 138 -3.55 -0.70 6.58
CA GLY A 138 -2.59 -1.53 7.29
C GLY A 138 -1.54 -0.66 7.95
N LEU A 139 -0.98 -1.16 9.06
CA LEU A 139 0.05 -0.45 9.81
C LEU A 139 1.00 -1.46 10.45
N GLN A 140 2.28 -1.10 10.44
CA GLN A 140 3.35 -1.73 11.19
C GLN A 140 4.29 -0.61 11.62
N ILE A 141 4.62 -0.54 12.92
CA ILE A 141 5.52 0.48 13.47
C ILE A 141 6.57 -0.23 14.30
N PHE A 142 7.84 0.02 14.03
CA PHE A 142 8.92 -0.43 14.89
C PHE A 142 9.13 0.57 16.03
N ASP A 143 9.04 0.09 17.27
CA ASP A 143 9.36 0.81 18.49
C ASP A 143 10.86 0.77 18.72
N ASN A 144 11.53 1.90 18.51
CA ASN A 144 12.97 2.00 18.80
C ASN A 144 13.27 1.92 20.30
N GLY A 145 12.37 2.45 21.15
CA GLY A 145 12.56 2.46 22.60
C GLY A 145 12.54 1.06 23.21
N ASN A 146 11.67 0.18 22.70
CA ASN A 146 11.53 -1.19 23.20
C ASN A 146 12.09 -2.27 22.25
N SER A 147 12.62 -1.89 21.09
CA SER A 147 13.03 -2.79 20.01
C SER A 147 11.94 -3.82 19.62
N LYS A 148 10.68 -3.35 19.55
CA LYS A 148 9.51 -4.20 19.31
C LYS A 148 8.71 -3.74 18.10
N LEU A 149 8.24 -4.70 17.31
CA LEU A 149 7.38 -4.43 16.17
C LEU A 149 5.91 -4.42 16.61
N TRP A 150 5.22 -3.31 16.36
CA TRP A 150 3.76 -3.26 16.45
C TRP A 150 3.14 -3.63 15.13
N LYS A 151 2.12 -4.47 15.15
CA LYS A 151 1.29 -4.73 13.97
C LYS A 151 -0.16 -4.95 14.41
N PRO A 152 -0.97 -3.88 14.52
CA PRO A 152 -2.36 -4.02 14.92
C PRO A 152 -3.17 -4.83 13.89
N ASP A 153 -4.32 -5.36 14.34
CA ASP A 153 -5.26 -6.03 13.44
C ASP A 153 -5.73 -5.09 12.32
N ARG A 154 -5.98 -5.65 11.15
CA ARG A 154 -6.37 -4.87 9.98
C ARG A 154 -7.73 -4.20 10.13
N LYS A 155 -8.69 -4.85 10.80
CA LYS A 155 -10.04 -4.27 10.97
C LYS A 155 -9.99 -3.07 11.91
N SER A 156 -9.22 -3.16 13.00
CA SER A 156 -9.09 -2.03 13.94
C SER A 156 -8.45 -0.80 13.30
N VAL A 157 -7.48 -0.99 12.40
CA VAL A 157 -6.85 0.12 11.65
C VAL A 157 -7.82 0.76 10.64
N GLN A 158 -8.72 -0.04 10.04
CA GLN A 158 -9.61 0.48 9.00
C GLN A 158 -10.73 1.37 9.55
N SER A 159 -11.21 1.12 10.76
CA SER A 159 -12.33 1.82 11.39
C SER A 159 -11.92 3.09 12.16
N LEU A 160 -10.67 3.54 12.02
CA LEU A 160 -10.17 4.67 12.79
C LEU A 160 -10.81 5.99 12.34
N SER A 161 -11.19 6.78 13.34
CA SER A 161 -11.61 8.17 13.19
C SER A 161 -10.45 9.06 12.74
N ALA A 162 -10.76 10.27 12.26
CA ALA A 162 -9.75 11.24 11.84
C ALA A 162 -8.77 11.61 12.98
N GLY A 163 -9.26 11.70 14.22
CA GLY A 163 -8.44 11.98 15.40
C GLY A 163 -7.45 10.85 15.68
N GLU A 164 -7.90 9.59 15.60
CA GLU A 164 -7.04 8.42 15.81
C GLU A 164 -6.01 8.26 14.69
N VAL A 165 -6.38 8.51 13.43
CA VAL A 165 -5.43 8.54 12.31
C VAL A 165 -4.33 9.58 12.56
N LYS A 166 -4.69 10.79 13.01
CA LYS A 166 -3.71 11.84 13.34
C LYS A 166 -2.75 11.38 14.46
N LEU A 167 -3.25 10.71 15.49
CA LEU A 167 -2.42 10.16 16.57
C LEU A 167 -1.47 9.08 16.06
N LEU A 168 -1.92 8.20 15.17
CA LEU A 168 -1.07 7.15 14.60
C LEU A 168 0.00 7.69 13.66
N LEU A 169 -0.31 8.69 12.85
CA LEU A 169 0.70 9.34 12.01
C LEU A 169 1.76 10.05 12.86
N LYS A 170 1.38 10.69 13.97
CA LYS A 170 2.36 11.20 14.95
C LYS A 170 3.22 10.08 15.53
N LYS A 171 2.61 8.96 15.91
CA LYS A 171 3.31 7.78 16.43
C LYS A 171 4.27 7.18 15.40
N PHE A 172 3.89 7.16 14.11
CA PHE A 172 4.70 6.62 13.01
C PHE A 172 6.06 7.31 12.87
N VAL A 173 6.15 8.59 13.27
CA VAL A 173 7.37 9.41 13.22
C VAL A 173 7.92 9.76 14.60
N SER A 174 7.52 9.01 15.64
CA SER A 174 8.07 9.16 16.98
C SER A 174 9.21 8.17 17.20
N SER A 175 10.23 8.59 17.96
CA SER A 175 11.37 7.73 18.30
C SER A 175 11.25 7.04 19.65
N ASN A 176 10.40 7.58 20.52
CA ASN A 176 10.21 7.08 21.88
C ASN A 176 9.22 5.90 21.97
N SER A 177 9.24 5.24 23.13
CA SER A 177 8.36 4.11 23.47
C SER A 177 6.89 4.46 23.29
N TRP A 178 6.08 3.47 22.91
CA TRP A 178 4.65 3.64 22.68
C TRP A 178 3.85 4.15 23.88
N ASP A 179 4.29 3.85 25.10
CA ASP A 179 3.61 4.26 26.33
C ASP A 179 3.88 5.72 26.69
N SER A 180 4.79 6.36 25.95
CA SER A 180 5.13 7.78 26.12
C SER A 180 4.30 8.67 25.18
N LYS A 181 4.20 9.96 25.55
CA LYS A 181 3.67 10.99 24.66
C LYS A 181 4.51 11.07 23.39
N GLN A 182 3.87 11.09 22.21
CA GLN A 182 4.54 11.09 20.91
C GLN A 182 5.49 12.30 20.77
N ASP A 183 6.79 12.05 20.60
CA ASP A 183 7.81 13.08 20.44
C ASP A 183 7.88 13.64 19.01
N CYS A 184 7.36 12.89 18.02
CA CYS A 184 7.40 13.22 16.60
C CYS A 184 8.81 13.59 16.07
N SER A 185 9.86 13.09 16.71
CA SER A 185 11.25 13.51 16.46
C SER A 185 11.73 13.23 15.04
N LEU A 186 11.16 12.22 14.37
CA LEU A 186 11.49 11.83 13.00
C LEU A 186 10.68 12.60 11.94
N ALA A 187 9.70 13.41 12.35
CA ALA A 187 8.81 14.11 11.42
C ALA A 187 9.56 15.01 10.42
N PRO A 188 10.62 15.77 10.78
CA PRO A 188 11.35 16.58 9.82
C PRO A 188 12.02 15.79 8.70
N VAL A 189 12.42 14.53 8.97
CA VAL A 189 13.11 13.67 8.00
C VAL A 189 12.14 12.81 7.20
N VAL A 190 11.05 12.34 7.82
CA VAL A 190 10.08 11.46 7.17
C VAL A 190 9.02 12.25 6.40
N TYR A 191 8.46 13.30 7.01
CA TYR A 191 7.40 14.10 6.39
C TYR A 191 7.94 15.38 5.75
N GLY A 192 8.94 16.01 6.37
CA GLY A 192 9.54 17.27 5.92
C GLY A 192 10.72 17.11 4.95
N GLY A 193 11.23 18.25 4.47
CA GLY A 193 12.34 18.31 3.52
C GLY A 193 11.91 18.09 2.06
N SER A 194 12.82 18.34 1.13
CA SER A 194 12.58 18.21 -0.31
C SER A 194 12.32 16.76 -0.75
N SER A 195 12.88 15.79 -0.03
CA SER A 195 12.66 14.36 -0.25
C SER A 195 11.65 13.74 0.72
N GLY A 196 10.99 14.54 1.58
CA GLY A 196 10.00 14.05 2.52
C GLY A 196 8.69 13.68 1.85
N ILE A 197 7.85 12.91 2.56
CA ILE A 197 6.55 12.46 2.06
C ILE A 197 5.67 13.63 1.61
N LEU A 198 5.70 14.78 2.30
CA LEU A 198 4.86 15.92 1.91
C LEU A 198 5.25 16.48 0.55
N SER A 199 6.55 16.63 0.28
CA SER A 199 7.07 17.10 -1.01
C SER A 199 6.70 16.12 -2.13
N GLN A 200 6.92 14.83 -1.90
CA GLN A 200 6.57 13.76 -2.83
C GLN A 200 5.06 13.70 -3.14
N LEU A 201 4.19 13.88 -2.13
CA LEU A 201 2.74 13.91 -2.34
C LEU A 201 2.30 15.16 -3.12
N LEU A 202 2.96 16.30 -2.95
CA LEU A 202 2.67 17.51 -3.71
C LEU A 202 3.06 17.36 -5.19
N GLU A 203 4.19 16.71 -5.47
CA GLU A 203 4.61 16.36 -6.83
C GLU A 203 3.64 15.39 -7.49
N LEU A 204 3.29 14.31 -6.79
CA LEU A 204 2.30 13.36 -7.29
C LEU A 204 0.95 14.05 -7.52
N LYS A 205 0.49 14.92 -6.60
CA LYS A 205 -0.72 15.73 -6.76
C LYS A 205 -0.66 16.59 -8.03
N ALA A 206 0.44 17.31 -8.27
CA ALA A 206 0.58 18.16 -9.45
C ALA A 206 0.44 17.36 -10.74
N TRP A 207 1.02 16.15 -10.81
CA TRP A 207 0.81 15.25 -11.94
C TRP A 207 -0.65 14.80 -12.07
N PHE A 208 -1.30 14.44 -10.96
CA PHE A 208 -2.72 14.05 -10.95
C PHE A 208 -3.66 15.15 -11.42
N GLU A 209 -3.30 16.43 -11.26
CA GLU A 209 -4.11 17.57 -11.70
C GLU A 209 -4.04 17.81 -13.23
N ASP A 210 -2.99 17.34 -13.89
CA ASP A 210 -2.77 17.54 -15.33
C ASP A 210 -3.03 16.28 -16.17
N GLN A 211 -2.62 15.12 -15.67
CA GLN A 211 -2.71 13.87 -16.42
C GLN A 211 -4.17 13.44 -16.65
N THR A 212 -4.45 12.95 -17.86
CA THR A 212 -5.75 12.39 -18.25
C THR A 212 -5.67 10.93 -18.68
N MET A 213 -4.50 10.31 -18.53
CA MET A 213 -4.21 8.96 -18.99
C MET A 213 -4.80 7.89 -18.08
N TYR A 214 -4.86 8.16 -16.77
CA TYR A 214 -5.22 7.17 -15.76
C TYR A 214 -6.28 7.71 -14.81
N HIS A 215 -7.22 6.84 -14.45
CA HIS A 215 -8.14 7.06 -13.35
C HIS A 215 -7.91 5.99 -12.28
N PHE A 216 -7.26 6.37 -11.19
CA PHE A 216 -6.97 5.48 -10.08
C PHE A 216 -8.21 5.38 -9.18
N CYS A 217 -8.89 4.25 -9.25
CA CYS A 217 -10.07 3.97 -8.44
C CYS A 217 -9.98 2.59 -7.79
N TRP A 218 -10.82 2.40 -6.79
CA TRP A 218 -10.95 1.14 -6.09
C TRP A 218 -11.92 0.23 -6.86
N LYS A 219 -11.63 -1.07 -6.82
CA LYS A 219 -12.44 -2.15 -7.40
C LYS A 219 -12.79 -3.19 -6.35
#